data_AF-A0A6G6YPD2-F1
#
_entry.id   AF-A0A6G6YPD2-F1
#
_cell.length_a   1.000
_cell.length_b   1.000
_cell.length_c   1.000
_cell.angle_alpha   90.00
_cell.angle_beta   90.00
_cell.angle_gamma   90.00
#
_symmetry.space_group_name_H-M   'P 1'
#
loop_
_entity.id
_entity.type
_entity.pdbx_description
1 polymer ?
#
loop_
_entity_poly.entity_id
_entity_poly.type
_entity_poly.pdbx_seq_one_letter_code
_entity_poly.pdbx_strand_id
1 'polypeptide(L)'
;MARDVAIPLGSWPLEMTAEYAAGYCGEPSVQAFLKKVPGIYSEPVRSKGCLPKWHRLKLDRDIARRHGIQADAPRLVEDAAGLIA
;
A
#
# COMPACT_ATOMS: atom_id res chain seq x y z
N MET A 1 -31.07 -0.52 0.35
CA MET A 1 -30.40 0.51 -0.48
C MET A 1 -28.94 0.55 -0.10
N ALA A 2 -28.02 0.61 -1.07
CA ALA A 2 -26.61 0.85 -0.79
C ALA A 2 -26.42 2.33 -0.43
N ARG A 3 -25.54 2.61 0.53
CA ARG A 3 -25.12 3.95 0.88
C ARG A 3 -23.78 4.24 0.21
N ASP A 4 -23.62 5.45 -0.30
CA ASP A 4 -22.35 5.86 -0.89
C ASP A 4 -21.29 6.02 0.20
N VAL A 5 -20.05 5.73 -0.16
CA VAL A 5 -18.87 5.94 0.69
C VAL A 5 -18.07 7.08 0.08
N ALA A 6 -17.80 8.12 0.88
CA ALA A 6 -16.93 9.23 0.50
C ALA A 6 -15.60 9.10 1.26
N ILE A 7 -14.48 9.14 0.53
CA ILE A 7 -13.16 9.29 1.14
C ILE A 7 -12.86 10.78 1.25
N PRO A 8 -12.55 11.31 2.44
CA PRO A 8 -12.21 12.72 2.60
C PRO A 8 -10.98 13.10 1.75
N LEU A 9 -10.97 14.34 1.26
CA LEU A 9 -9.84 14.86 0.48
C LEU A 9 -8.53 14.76 1.27
N GLY A 10 -7.46 14.33 0.60
CA GLY A 10 -6.15 14.12 1.21
C GLY A 10 -6.03 12.86 2.07
N SER A 11 -7.10 12.08 2.24
CA SER A 11 -7.05 10.81 2.96
C SER A 11 -6.69 9.65 2.04
N TRP A 12 -5.82 8.78 2.55
CA TRP A 12 -5.32 7.59 1.85
C TRP A 12 -5.66 6.35 2.68
N PRO A 13 -6.66 5.53 2.27
CA PRO A 13 -7.08 4.38 3.06
C PRO A 13 -5.95 3.36 3.20
N LEU A 14 -5.94 2.57 4.28
CA LEU A 14 -4.92 1.52 4.46
C LEU A 14 -4.99 0.47 3.36
N GLU A 15 -6.20 0.06 2.97
CA GLU A 15 -6.45 -0.82 1.83
C GLU A 15 -6.93 -0.01 0.63
N MET A 16 -6.11 0.04 -0.41
CA MET A 16 -6.33 0.82 -1.61
C MET A 16 -6.79 -0.07 -2.76
N THR A 17 -7.77 0.39 -3.53
CA THR A 17 -8.01 -0.13 -4.88
C THR A 17 -6.87 0.31 -5.80
N ALA A 18 -6.88 -0.18 -7.05
CA ALA A 18 -5.87 0.20 -8.03
C ALA A 18 -5.85 1.72 -8.30
N GLU A 19 -7.02 2.38 -8.29
CA GLU A 19 -7.16 3.84 -8.48
C GLU A 19 -6.49 4.61 -7.35
N TYR A 20 -6.80 4.25 -6.10
CA TYR A 20 -6.18 4.89 -4.93
C TYR A 20 -4.69 4.61 -4.86
N ALA A 21 -4.25 3.38 -5.15
CA ALA A 21 -2.84 3.01 -5.12
C ALA A 21 -2.04 3.76 -6.19
N ALA A 22 -2.59 3.89 -7.40
CA ALA A 22 -1.98 4.67 -8.48
C ALA A 22 -1.86 6.15 -8.10
N GLY A 23 -2.95 6.74 -7.59
CA GLY A 23 -2.95 8.13 -7.13
C GLY A 23 -1.96 8.36 -5.98
N TYR A 24 -1.92 7.44 -5.01
CA TYR A 24 -1.00 7.50 -3.88
C TYR A 24 0.46 7.46 -4.32
N CYS A 25 0.78 6.60 -5.29
CA CYS A 25 2.14 6.48 -5.84
C CYS A 25 2.52 7.60 -6.82
N GLY A 26 1.62 8.56 -7.09
CA GLY A 26 1.85 9.65 -8.03
C GLY A 26 1.90 9.20 -9.49
N GLU A 27 1.25 8.10 -9.83
CA GLU A 27 1.24 7.55 -11.19
C GLU A 27 0.21 8.28 -12.07
N PRO A 28 0.51 8.53 -13.37
CA PRO A 28 -0.37 9.30 -14.24
C PRO A 28 -1.65 8.53 -14.64
N SER A 29 -1.68 7.21 -14.44
CA SER A 29 -2.85 6.37 -14.66
C SER A 29 -2.74 5.03 -13.92
N VAL A 30 -3.87 4.34 -13.75
CA VAL A 30 -3.91 2.99 -13.18
C VAL A 30 -3.07 2.02 -14.01
N GLN A 31 -3.10 2.13 -15.33
CA GLN A 31 -2.34 1.25 -16.22
C GLN A 31 -0.83 1.48 -16.10
N ALA A 32 -0.40 2.74 -15.91
CA ALA A 32 1.01 3.06 -15.65
C ALA A 32 1.48 2.45 -14.32
N PHE A 33 0.65 2.53 -13.28
CA PHE A 33 0.87 1.87 -12.00
C PHE A 33 0.96 0.35 -12.16
N LEU A 34 -0.03 -0.30 -12.77
CA LEU A 34 -0.07 -1.76 -12.92
C LEU A 34 1.11 -2.33 -13.73
N LYS A 35 1.64 -1.58 -14.71
CA LYS A 35 2.86 -1.97 -15.44
C LYS A 35 4.11 -2.01 -14.55
N LYS A 36 4.10 -1.29 -13.42
CA LYS A 36 5.20 -1.19 -12.45
C LYS A 36 5.03 -2.07 -11.21
N VAL A 37 3.82 -2.62 -11.01
CA VAL A 37 3.52 -3.61 -9.96
C VAL A 37 4.36 -4.90 -10.09
N PRO A 38 4.84 -5.31 -11.27
CA PRO A 38 6.03 -6.14 -11.30
C PRO A 38 7.29 -5.28 -11.15
N GLY A 39 7.94 -5.36 -9.99
CA GLY A 39 9.32 -4.94 -9.77
C GLY A 39 9.52 -3.62 -9.02
N ILE A 40 8.68 -2.60 -9.23
CA ILE A 40 8.79 -1.33 -8.48
C ILE A 40 7.89 -1.37 -7.24
N TYR A 41 6.61 -1.66 -7.44
CA TYR A 41 5.61 -1.74 -6.38
C TYR A 41 5.28 -3.19 -6.05
N SER A 42 4.78 -3.43 -4.84
CA SER A 42 4.34 -4.76 -4.41
C SER A 42 3.07 -5.19 -5.14
N GLU A 43 2.93 -6.49 -5.38
CA GLU A 43 1.68 -7.11 -5.85
C GLU A 43 0.53 -6.91 -4.84
N PRO A 44 -0.73 -6.81 -5.32
CA PRO A 44 -1.88 -6.68 -4.44
C PRO A 44 -2.16 -7.99 -3.69
N VAL A 45 -2.78 -7.86 -2.53
CA VAL A 45 -3.41 -9.00 -1.85
C VAL A 45 -4.69 -9.36 -2.61
N ARG A 46 -4.86 -10.66 -2.87
CA ARG A 46 -6.04 -11.22 -3.53
C ARG A 46 -6.76 -12.16 -2.58
N SER A 47 -8.03 -11.86 -2.30
CA SER A 47 -8.91 -12.66 -1.46
C SER A 47 -10.16 -13.03 -2.24
N LYS A 48 -10.69 -14.23 -2.03
CA LYS A 48 -11.87 -14.73 -2.75
C LYS A 48 -13.06 -13.79 -2.52
N GLY A 49 -13.68 -13.32 -3.62
CA GLY A 49 -14.83 -12.41 -3.56
C GLY A 49 -14.48 -10.95 -3.34
N CYS A 50 -13.20 -10.59 -3.25
CA CYS A 50 -12.75 -9.21 -3.13
C CYS A 50 -11.95 -8.79 -4.38
N LEU A 51 -12.06 -7.51 -4.73
CA LEU A 51 -11.14 -6.90 -5.68
C LEU A 51 -9.72 -6.89 -5.09
N PRO A 52 -8.66 -6.96 -5.93
CA PRO A 52 -7.29 -6.85 -5.46
C PRO A 52 -7.06 -5.54 -4.68
N LYS A 53 -6.36 -5.63 -3.55
CA LYS A 53 -6.07 -4.49 -2.67
C LYS A 53 -4.58 -4.33 -2.44
N TRP A 54 -4.12 -3.08 -2.44
CA TRP A 54 -2.78 -2.71 -2.00
C TRP A 54 -2.83 -2.18 -0.58
N HIS A 55 -1.85 -2.58 0.23
CA HIS A 55 -1.71 -2.03 1.57
C HIS A 55 -0.77 -0.81 1.53
N ARG A 56 -1.21 0.34 2.05
CA ARG A 56 -0.44 1.59 2.04
C ARG A 56 0.99 1.43 2.55
N LEU A 57 1.18 0.75 3.68
CA LEU A 57 2.51 0.50 4.25
C LEU A 57 3.46 -0.29 3.34
N LYS A 58 2.95 -1.18 2.48
CA LYS A 58 3.80 -1.89 1.50
C LYS A 58 4.28 -0.92 0.43
N LEU A 59 3.36 -0.09 -0.09
CA LEU A 59 3.68 0.94 -1.05
C LEU A 59 4.66 1.98 -0.48
N ASP A 60 4.51 2.38 0.78
CA ASP A 60 5.45 3.25 1.48
C ASP A 60 6.87 2.67 1.51
N ARG A 61 6.99 1.37 1.82
CA ARG A 61 8.28 0.67 1.81
C ARG A 61 8.87 0.58 0.40
N ASP A 62 8.03 0.32 -0.60
CA ASP A 62 8.46 0.27 -2.00
C ASP A 62 9.00 1.62 -2.48
N ILE A 63 8.30 2.71 -2.13
CA ILE A 63 8.72 4.10 -2.41
C ILE A 63 10.03 4.39 -1.67
N ALA A 64 10.10 4.14 -0.36
CA ALA A 64 11.31 4.36 0.44
C ALA A 64 12.52 3.61 -0.14
N ARG A 65 12.35 2.32 -0.45
CA ARG A 65 13.37 1.47 -1.09
C ARG A 65 13.84 2.07 -2.41
N ARG A 66 12.92 2.52 -3.27
CA ARG A 66 13.25 3.15 -4.56
C ARG A 66 14.05 4.44 -4.39
N HIS A 67 13.81 5.18 -3.31
CA HIS A 67 14.54 6.40 -2.97
C HIS A 67 15.83 6.15 -2.16
N GLY A 68 16.21 4.89 -1.92
CA GLY A 68 17.40 4.56 -1.13
C GLY A 68 17.26 4.94 0.36
N ILE A 69 16.04 5.21 0.82
CA ILE A 69 15.76 5.50 2.22
C ILE A 69 15.70 4.16 2.93
N GLN A 70 16.68 3.89 3.80
CA GLN A 70 16.60 2.78 4.74
C GLN A 70 15.48 3.11 5.74
N ALA A 71 14.26 2.72 5.41
CA ALA A 71 13.22 2.59 6.40
C ALA A 71 13.65 1.42 7.30
N ASP A 72 14.27 1.72 8.44
CA ASP A 72 14.24 0.83 9.59
C ASP A 72 12.77 0.75 10.00
N ALA A 73 12.01 -0.07 9.27
CA ALA A 73 10.61 -0.25 9.55
C ALA A 73 10.55 -0.78 10.99
N PRO A 74 9.75 -0.18 11.89
CA PRO A 74 9.61 -0.72 13.23
C PRO A 74 9.26 -2.20 13.06
N ARG A 75 10.12 -3.07 13.58
CA ARG A 75 9.80 -4.50 13.68
C ARG A 75 8.51 -4.54 14.48
N LEU A 76 7.42 -4.91 13.82
CA LEU A 76 6.17 -5.21 14.52
C LEU A 76 6.45 -6.52 15.25
N VAL A 77 7.01 -6.42 16.45
CA VAL A 77 7.15 -7.54 17.36
C VAL A 77 5.77 -7.69 17.99
N GLU A 78 5.07 -8.77 17.65
CA GLU A 78 3.77 -9.09 18.26
C GLU A 78 3.92 -9.37 19.77
N ASP A 79 5.15 -9.57 20.25
CA ASP A 79 5.49 -9.81 21.64
C ASP A 79 6.77 -9.05 22.06
N ALA A 80 6.69 -8.28 23.15
CA ALA A 80 7.81 -7.55 23.72
C ALA A 80 8.83 -8.46 24.44
N ALA A 81 8.54 -9.75 24.62
CA ALA A 81 9.45 -10.71 25.24
C ALA A 81 10.82 -10.82 24.54
N GLY A 82 10.92 -10.44 23.27
CA GLY A 82 12.19 -10.42 22.53
C GLY A 82 13.02 -9.13 22.65
N LEU A 83 12.55 -8.12 23.40
CA LEU A 83 13.23 -6.81 23.55
C LEU A 83 14.05 -6.70 24.84
N ILE A 84 14.07 -7.74 25.67
CA ILE A 84 14.84 -7.78 26.92
C ILE A 84 15.85 -8.92 26.79
N ALA A 85 17.09 -8.59 26.42
CA ALA A 85 18.26 -9.46 26.51
C ALA A 85 19.39 -8.68 27.20
#